data_AF-V5GRW9-F1
#
_entry.id   AF-V5GRW9-F1
#
_cell.length_a   1.000
_cell.length_b   1.000
_cell.length_c   1.000
_cell.angle_alpha   90.00
_cell.angle_beta   90.00
_cell.angle_gamma   90.00
#
_symmetry.space_group_name_H-M   'P 1'
#
loop_
_entity.id
_entity.type
_entity.pdbx_description
1 polymer ?
#
loop_
_entity_poly.entity_id
_entity_poly.type
_entity_poly.pdbx_seq_one_letter_code
_entity_poly.pdbx_strand_id
1 'polypeptide(L)'
;SMHMYASLKTEIAPVTFCGNTLGSRLLIEARGGALRTRLYRSKYDSSVTDTVCSACGAGEETIDHLLLACRALHPTPVVGARLEQALGFTNEYTHVVCSKRRLEAWWQTRLKNRGPDQDDQGDQDGQ
;
A
#
# COMPACT_ATOMS: atom_id res chain seq x y z
N SER A 1 4.75 7.19 4.92
CA SER A 1 4.22 8.48 5.42
C SER A 1 4.84 9.62 4.63
N MET A 2 4.08 10.68 4.30
CA MET A 2 4.60 11.87 3.60
C MET A 2 5.81 12.51 4.29
N HIS A 3 5.86 12.47 5.62
CA HIS A 3 7.04 12.92 6.37
C HIS A 3 8.30 12.12 5.96
N MET A 4 8.17 10.80 5.90
CA MET A 4 9.26 9.90 5.51
C MET A 4 9.73 10.15 4.06
N TYR A 5 8.79 10.44 3.16
CA TYR A 5 9.13 10.87 1.80
C TYR A 5 9.92 12.19 1.81
N ALA A 6 9.43 13.21 2.52
CA ALA A 6 10.07 14.52 2.59
C ALA A 6 11.47 14.46 3.22
N SER A 7 11.67 13.62 4.25
CA SER A 7 12.96 13.49 4.93
C SER A 7 13.98 12.63 4.17
N LEU A 8 13.54 11.66 3.37
CA LEU A 8 14.43 10.67 2.74
C LEU A 8 14.59 10.85 1.23
N LYS A 9 13.66 11.52 0.53
CA LYS A 9 13.80 11.84 -0.90
C LYS A 9 14.49 13.20 -1.05
N THR A 10 15.81 13.23 -0.83
CA THR A 10 16.61 14.46 -0.84
C THR A 10 16.98 14.97 -2.24
N GLU A 11 16.85 14.13 -3.27
CA GLU A 11 17.21 14.45 -4.65
C GLU A 11 16.05 14.22 -5.62
N ILE A 12 15.94 15.06 -6.66
CA ILE A 12 15.01 14.84 -7.77
C ILE A 12 15.68 13.89 -8.79
N ALA A 13 15.54 12.60 -8.53
CA ALA A 13 16.12 11.53 -9.36
C ALA A 13 15.06 10.47 -9.71
N PRO A 14 15.18 9.81 -10.88
CA PRO A 14 14.30 8.72 -11.30
C PRO A 14 14.27 7.57 -10.28
N VAL A 15 13.11 6.94 -10.13
CA VAL A 15 12.96 5.76 -9.29
C VAL A 15 13.20 4.52 -10.14
N THR A 16 14.36 3.89 -9.99
CA THR A 16 14.81 2.76 -10.82
C THR A 16 14.01 1.47 -10.62
N PHE A 17 13.32 1.36 -9.49
CA PHE A 17 12.50 0.19 -9.17
C PHE A 17 11.02 0.37 -9.52
N CYS A 18 10.61 1.43 -10.21
CA CYS A 18 9.22 1.58 -10.64
C CYS A 18 9.02 1.11 -12.08
N GLY A 19 8.19 0.09 -12.27
CA GLY A 19 7.77 -0.41 -13.58
C GLY A 19 6.25 -0.39 -13.74
N ASN A 20 5.74 -0.96 -14.84
CA ASN A 20 4.30 -0.93 -15.18
C ASN A 20 3.48 -2.04 -14.47
N THR A 21 3.87 -2.45 -13.27
CA THR A 21 3.16 -3.50 -12.51
C THR A 21 2.22 -2.91 -11.46
N LEU A 22 1.18 -3.64 -11.08
CA LEU A 22 0.27 -3.27 -10.00
C LEU A 22 1.03 -2.95 -8.71
N GLY A 23 1.94 -3.83 -8.29
CA GLY A 23 2.74 -3.62 -7.09
C GLY A 23 3.62 -2.37 -7.16
N SER A 24 4.11 -2.01 -8.34
CA SER A 24 4.88 -0.77 -8.52
C SER A 24 4.00 0.47 -8.34
N ARG A 25 2.76 0.46 -8.86
CA ARG A 25 1.78 1.54 -8.66
C ARG A 25 1.41 1.69 -7.18
N LEU A 26 1.05 0.57 -6.53
CA LEU A 26 0.69 0.56 -5.11
C LEU A 26 1.87 1.01 -4.23
N LEU A 27 3.09 0.61 -4.56
CA LEU A 27 4.28 1.03 -3.81
C LEU A 27 4.52 2.54 -3.91
N ILE A 28 4.27 3.15 -5.07
CA ILE A 28 4.37 4.61 -5.22
C ILE A 28 3.33 5.32 -4.35
N GLU A 29 2.08 4.84 -4.32
CA GLU A 29 1.07 5.37 -3.41
C GLU A 29 1.50 5.22 -1.94
N ALA A 30 2.05 4.08 -1.55
CA ALA A 30 2.56 3.84 -0.20
C ALA A 30 3.71 4.79 0.16
N ARG A 31 4.65 5.00 -0.77
CA ARG A 31 5.76 5.96 -0.60
C ARG A 31 5.25 7.37 -0.40
N GLY A 32 4.28 7.79 -1.20
CA GLY A 32 3.60 9.08 -1.07
C GLY A 32 2.63 9.16 0.11
N GLY A 33 2.46 8.10 0.90
CA GLY A 33 1.50 8.09 2.01
C GLY A 33 0.02 8.18 1.58
N ALA A 34 -0.27 7.92 0.31
CA ALA A 34 -1.59 8.02 -0.31
C ALA A 34 -2.23 6.64 -0.59
N LEU A 35 -1.57 5.55 -0.17
CA LEU A 35 -2.13 4.20 -0.32
C LEU A 35 -3.48 4.14 0.40
N ARG A 36 -4.52 3.78 -0.36
CA ARG A 36 -5.94 3.77 0.08
C ARG A 36 -6.29 2.62 1.02
N THR A 37 -5.49 2.45 2.06
CA THR A 37 -5.75 1.59 3.22
C THR A 37 -7.07 1.99 3.90
N ARG A 38 -7.69 1.09 4.67
CA ARG A 38 -8.91 1.39 5.44
C ARG A 38 -8.69 2.54 6.42
N LEU A 39 -7.56 2.57 7.14
CA LEU A 39 -7.24 3.70 8.02
C LEU A 39 -7.14 5.01 7.23
N TYR A 40 -6.46 5.02 6.08
CA TYR A 40 -6.39 6.22 5.24
C TYR A 40 -7.78 6.68 4.77
N ARG A 41 -8.61 5.75 4.28
CA ARG A 41 -9.95 6.06 3.79
C ARG A 41 -10.89 6.56 4.88
N SER A 42 -10.81 6.03 6.10
CA SER A 42 -11.66 6.43 7.23
C SER A 42 -11.62 7.93 7.54
N LYS A 43 -10.54 8.63 7.14
CA LYS A 43 -10.40 10.08 7.31
C LYS A 43 -11.30 10.91 6.40
N TYR A 44 -11.77 10.34 5.28
CA TYR A 44 -12.46 11.09 4.22
C TYR A 44 -13.73 10.38 3.71
N ASP A 45 -13.95 9.12 4.08
CA ASP A 45 -15.07 8.30 3.63
C ASP A 45 -15.78 7.73 4.86
N SER A 46 -16.94 8.31 5.19
CA SER A 46 -17.75 7.94 6.35
C SER A 46 -18.37 6.54 6.24
N SER A 47 -18.35 5.92 5.06
CA SER A 47 -18.77 4.53 4.90
C SER A 47 -17.78 3.52 5.49
N VAL A 48 -16.53 3.95 5.76
CA VAL A 48 -15.51 3.11 6.39
C VAL A 48 -15.68 3.16 7.91
N THR A 49 -16.47 2.23 8.44
CA THR A 49 -16.75 2.10 9.87
C THR A 49 -15.69 1.32 10.64
N ASP A 50 -14.88 0.51 9.94
CA ASP A 50 -13.83 -0.32 10.53
C ASP A 50 -12.51 -0.19 9.76
N THR A 51 -11.44 0.05 10.52
CA THR A 51 -10.06 0.19 10.04
C THR A 51 -9.27 -1.12 10.10
N VAL A 52 -9.85 -2.22 10.58
CA VAL A 52 -9.18 -3.53 10.65
C VAL A 52 -8.69 -4.01 9.28
N CYS A 53 -7.50 -4.60 9.27
CA CYS A 53 -6.84 -5.13 8.06
C CYS A 53 -7.73 -6.11 7.31
N SER A 54 -8.02 -5.81 6.04
CA SER A 54 -8.85 -6.68 5.19
C SER A 54 -8.20 -8.02 4.84
N ALA A 55 -6.88 -8.14 5.02
CA ALA A 55 -6.15 -9.37 4.71
C ALA A 55 -6.15 -10.36 5.88
N CYS A 56 -5.85 -9.91 7.10
CA CYS A 56 -5.75 -10.80 8.27
C CYS A 56 -6.89 -10.67 9.27
N GLY A 57 -7.80 -9.69 9.12
CA GLY A 57 -8.86 -9.44 10.08
C GLY A 57 -8.35 -9.02 11.47
N ALA A 58 -7.10 -8.57 11.57
CA ALA A 58 -6.46 -8.26 12.84
C ALA A 58 -5.55 -7.03 12.73
N GLY A 59 -5.64 -6.12 13.71
CA GLY A 59 -4.90 -4.86 13.71
C GLY A 59 -5.38 -3.87 12.64
N GLU A 60 -4.98 -2.61 12.76
CA GLU A 60 -5.36 -1.58 11.81
C GLU A 60 -4.67 -1.76 10.44
N GLU A 61 -5.41 -1.54 9.36
CA GLU A 61 -4.89 -1.54 8.01
C GLU A 61 -4.08 -0.26 7.76
N THR A 62 -2.78 -0.34 8.05
CA THR A 62 -1.81 0.74 7.82
C THR A 62 -0.75 0.32 6.81
N ILE A 63 0.01 1.27 6.27
CA ILE A 63 1.14 0.95 5.37
C ILE A 63 2.16 0.08 6.09
N ASP A 64 2.54 0.43 7.32
CA ASP A 64 3.43 -0.37 8.19
C ASP A 64 2.91 -1.79 8.39
N HIS A 65 1.61 -1.93 8.71
CA HIS A 65 1.02 -3.25 8.89
C HIS A 65 1.11 -4.08 7.62
N LEU A 66 0.69 -3.54 6.47
CA LEU A 66 0.70 -4.26 5.20
C LEU A 66 2.12 -4.65 4.78
N LEU A 67 3.08 -3.75 4.91
CA LEU A 67 4.45 -3.99 4.45
C LEU A 67 5.26 -4.86 5.39
N LEU A 68 5.07 -4.75 6.71
CA LEU A 68 5.98 -5.33 7.70
C LEU A 68 5.32 -6.37 8.64
N ALA A 69 4.05 -6.19 9.02
CA ALA A 69 3.46 -6.95 10.13
C ALA A 69 2.40 -7.98 9.72
N CYS A 70 1.70 -7.78 8.61
CA CYS A 70 0.54 -8.59 8.25
C CYS A 70 0.95 -10.03 7.91
N ARG A 71 0.58 -10.99 8.76
CA ARG A 71 0.96 -12.41 8.62
C ARG A 71 0.18 -13.14 7.53
N ALA A 72 -0.96 -12.59 7.11
CA ALA A 72 -1.77 -13.16 6.02
C ALA A 72 -1.24 -12.82 4.62
N LEU A 73 -0.27 -11.91 4.52
CA LEU A 73 0.32 -11.50 3.25
C LEU A 73 1.65 -12.22 3.03
N HIS A 74 1.88 -12.64 1.78
CA HIS A 74 3.14 -13.23 1.34
C HIS A 74 3.75 -12.42 0.19
N PRO A 75 5.09 -12.38 0.06
CA PRO A 75 6.09 -13.04 0.92
C PRO A 75 6.20 -12.41 2.31
N THR A 76 6.80 -13.14 3.26
CA THR A 76 7.11 -12.62 4.60
C THR A 76 8.27 -11.62 4.50
N PRO A 77 8.20 -10.45 5.17
CA PRO A 77 9.30 -9.50 5.19
C PRO A 77 10.53 -10.09 5.90
N VAL A 78 11.71 -9.60 5.56
CA VAL A 78 12.94 -9.95 6.28
C VAL A 78 12.80 -9.49 7.74
N VAL A 79 13.25 -10.32 8.68
CA VAL A 79 13.22 -9.99 10.12
C VAL A 79 14.02 -8.70 10.36
N GLY A 80 13.41 -7.73 11.05
CA GLY A 80 14.04 -6.42 11.30
C GLY A 80 13.97 -5.44 10.13
N ALA A 81 13.27 -5.77 9.04
CA ALA A 81 13.03 -4.81 7.96
C ALA A 81 12.34 -3.54 8.48
N ARG A 82 12.87 -2.39 8.08
CA ARG A 82 12.34 -1.07 8.44
C ARG A 82 11.44 -0.52 7.33
N LEU A 83 10.57 0.42 7.69
CA LEU A 83 9.61 0.97 6.76
C LEU A 83 10.29 1.70 5.59
N GLU A 84 11.37 2.44 5.86
CA GLU A 84 12.16 3.13 4.85
C GLU A 84 12.76 2.18 3.80
N GLN A 85 13.17 0.98 4.21
CA GLN A 85 13.69 -0.06 3.31
C GLN A 85 12.56 -0.67 2.48
N ALA A 86 11.43 -1.00 3.11
CA ALA A 86 10.25 -1.53 2.43
C ALA A 86 9.69 -0.55 1.39
N LEU A 87 9.72 0.74 1.69
CA LEU A 87 9.31 1.82 0.79
C LEU A 87 10.36 2.17 -0.27
N GLY A 88 11.55 1.54 -0.26
CA GLY A 88 12.59 1.79 -1.25
C GLY A 88 13.20 3.18 -1.16
N PHE A 89 13.34 3.73 0.05
CA PHE A 89 14.19 4.89 0.30
C PHE A 89 15.65 4.52 0.51
N THR A 90 15.95 3.22 0.67
CA THR A 90 17.32 2.67 0.70
C THR A 90 17.63 1.92 -0.60
N ASN A 91 18.91 1.66 -0.86
CA ASN A 91 19.36 0.94 -2.07
C ASN A 91 19.18 -0.59 -2.00
N GLU A 92 18.29 -1.09 -1.15
CA GLU A 92 18.09 -2.52 -0.92
C GLU A 92 16.87 -3.05 -1.68
N TYR A 93 17.10 -3.48 -2.92
CA TYR A 93 16.05 -3.87 -3.86
C TYR A 93 15.17 -5.05 -3.38
N THR A 94 15.70 -5.93 -2.55
CA THR A 94 14.98 -7.11 -2.02
C THR A 94 13.76 -6.72 -1.18
N HIS A 95 13.86 -5.66 -0.37
CA HIS A 95 12.74 -5.15 0.43
C HIS A 95 11.64 -4.56 -0.45
N VAL A 96 12.02 -3.90 -1.54
CA VAL A 96 11.08 -3.34 -2.52
C VAL A 96 10.31 -4.46 -3.22
N VAL A 97 10.99 -5.50 -3.68
CA VAL A 97 10.34 -6.65 -4.35
C VAL A 97 9.35 -7.35 -3.42
N CYS A 98 9.74 -7.57 -2.15
CA CYS A 98 8.86 -8.12 -1.13
C CYS A 98 7.61 -7.24 -0.95
N SER A 99 7.80 -5.93 -0.79
CA SER A 99 6.73 -4.97 -0.58
C SER A 99 5.73 -4.92 -1.73
N LYS A 100 6.20 -4.91 -2.99
CA LYS A 100 5.34 -4.95 -4.17
C LYS A 100 4.42 -6.18 -4.17
N ARG A 101 4.99 -7.37 -3.92
CA ARG A 101 4.24 -8.63 -3.91
C ARG A 101 3.21 -8.67 -2.78
N ARG A 102 3.57 -8.16 -1.60
CA ARG A 102 2.65 -8.05 -0.46
C ARG A 102 1.49 -7.10 -0.76
N LEU A 103 1.77 -5.96 -1.39
CA LEU A 103 0.74 -5.00 -1.80
C LEU A 103 -0.19 -5.57 -2.88
N GLU A 104 0.35 -6.32 -3.84
CA GLU A 104 -0.46 -7.03 -4.84
C GLU A 104 -1.37 -8.07 -4.17
N ALA A 105 -0.83 -8.89 -3.27
CA ALA A 105 -1.62 -9.87 -2.51
C ALA A 105 -2.73 -9.21 -1.68
N TRP A 106 -2.42 -8.11 -1.00
CA TRP A 106 -3.40 -7.32 -0.26
C TRP A 106 -4.51 -6.78 -1.17
N TRP A 107 -4.14 -6.22 -2.32
CA TRP A 107 -5.10 -5.67 -3.27
C TRP A 107 -6.08 -6.74 -3.76
N GLN A 108 -5.57 -7.93 -4.07
CA GLN A 108 -6.41 -9.06 -4.50
C GLN A 108 -7.36 -9.53 -3.39
N THR A 109 -6.89 -9.65 -2.16
CA THR A 109 -7.75 -10.02 -1.02
C THR A 109 -8.83 -8.97 -0.78
N ARG A 110 -8.47 -7.69 -0.88
CA ARG A 110 -9.41 -6.58 -0.74
C ARG A 110 -10.50 -6.61 -1.81
N LEU A 111 -10.16 -6.93 -3.06
CA LEU A 111 -11.14 -7.08 -4.13
C LEU A 111 -12.08 -8.27 -3.89
N LYS A 112 -11.56 -9.42 -3.46
CA LYS A 112 -12.39 -10.59 -3.12
C LYS A 112 -13.35 -10.33 -1.96
N ASN A 113 -12.92 -9.52 -0.99
CA ASN A 113 -13.71 -9.19 0.19
C ASN A 113 -14.69 -8.03 -0.05
N ARG A 114 -14.61 -7.34 -1.20
CA ARG A 114 -15.69 -6.50 -1.70
C ARG A 114 -16.63 -7.44 -2.43
N GLY A 115 -17.87 -7.58 -1.94
CA GLY A 115 -18.90 -8.33 -2.67
C GLY A 115 -19.14 -7.76 -4.09
N PRO A 116 -19.97 -8.42 -4.93
CA PRO A 116 -20.15 -8.08 -6.34
C PRO A 116 -20.64 -6.67 -6.66
N ASP A 117 -21.07 -5.88 -5.67
CA ASP A 117 -21.68 -4.57 -5.89
C ASP A 117 -20.79 -3.44 -5.38
N GLN A 118 -19.85 -2.98 -6.21
CA GLN A 118 -19.27 -1.63 -6.16
C GLN A 118 -18.26 -1.42 -7.30
N ASP A 119 -18.66 -1.72 -8.54
CA ASP A 119 -17.96 -1.22 -9.72
C ASP A 119 -18.78 -0.10 -10.37
N ASP A 120 -18.10 1.02 -10.56
CA ASP A 120 -18.23 1.90 -11.72
C ASP A 120 -19.49 2.78 -11.84
N GLN A 121 -19.56 3.85 -11.06
CA GLN A 121 -20.07 5.11 -11.62
C GLN A 121 -18.87 5.97 -12.02
N GLY A 122 -18.26 5.57 -13.14
CA GLY A 122 -17.48 6.47 -13.95
C GLY A 122 -18.35 7.67 -14.34
N ASP A 123 -17.74 8.84 -14.17
CA ASP A 123 -18.19 10.16 -14.59
C ASP A 123 -18.90 10.11 -15.96
N GLN A 124 -20.23 10.10 -15.95
CA GLN A 124 -21.06 10.49 -17.09
C GLN A 124 -21.78 11.76 -16.68
N ASP A 125 -21.10 12.90 -16.78
CA ASP A 125 -21.75 14.20 -16.93
C ASP A 125 -20.81 15.12 -17.71
N GLY A 126 -21.17 15.36 -18.97
CA GLY A 126 -20.41 16.17 -19.90
C GLY A 126 -21.13 16.25 -21.25
N GLN A 127 -22.37 16.73 -21.18
CA GLN A 127 -23.22 17.05 -22.32
C GLN A 127 -22.85 18.42 -22.90
#